data_AF-A0ABD3INX8-F1
#
_entry.id   AF-A0ABD3INX8-F1
#
_cell.length_a   1.000
_cell.length_b   1.000
_cell.length_c   1.000
_cell.angle_alpha   90.00
_cell.angle_beta   90.00
_cell.angle_gamma   90.00
#
_symmetry.space_group_name_H-M   'P 1'
#
loop_
_entity.id
_entity.type
_entity.pdbx_description
1 polymer ?
#
loop_
_entity_poly.entity_id
_entity_poly.type
_entity_poly.pdbx_seq_one_letter_code
_entity_poly.pdbx_strand_id
1 'polypeptide(L)'
;MDLDSHKLQAFTEAYSELESCLSSVNVIVETYFADVPTEAYKVLTSLKGVTGFGFDLVDGTKTLDLIKGGFPTSKYLFAGVVDGRNIWANDLAGSPSTLHVLESIVGK
;
A
#
# COMPACT_ATOMS: atom_id res chain seq x y z
N MET A 1 12.59 3.04 2.77
CA MET A 1 13.58 4.14 2.74
C MET A 1 13.14 5.20 3.73
N ASP A 2 14.07 5.75 4.50
CA ASP A 2 13.77 6.87 5.38
C ASP A 2 13.81 8.17 4.59
N LEU A 3 12.64 8.75 4.34
CA LEU A 3 12.48 10.00 3.61
C LEU A 3 12.19 11.13 4.59
N ASP A 4 12.87 12.26 4.40
CA ASP A 4 12.56 13.50 5.10
C ASP A 4 11.22 14.10 4.62
N SER A 5 10.70 15.06 5.38
CA SER A 5 9.40 15.68 5.11
C SER A 5 9.33 16.38 3.75
N HIS A 6 10.44 16.99 3.30
CA HIS A 6 10.49 17.65 2.00
C HIS A 6 10.36 16.64 0.85
N LYS A 7 11.05 15.50 0.94
CA LYS A 7 10.93 14.42 -0.05
C LYS A 7 9.54 13.81 -0.07
N LEU A 8 8.92 13.61 1.09
CA LEU A 8 7.53 13.12 1.17
C LEU A 8 6.54 14.12 0.57
N GLN A 9 6.73 15.41 0.84
CA GLN A 9 5.89 16.48 0.30
C GLN A 9 5.93 16.53 -1.24
N ALA A 10 7.07 16.22 -1.85
CA ALA A 10 7.19 16.15 -3.30
C ALA A 10 6.24 15.12 -3.94
N PHE A 11 5.90 14.02 -3.26
CA PHE A 11 4.89 13.07 -3.75
C PHE A 11 3.49 13.68 -3.74
N THR A 12 3.14 14.37 -2.65
CA THR A 12 1.85 15.06 -2.53
C THR A 12 1.67 16.06 -3.67
N GLU A 13 2.70 16.86 -3.94
CA GLU A 13 2.69 17.87 -5.02
C GLU A 13 2.57 17.20 -6.39
N ALA A 14 3.41 16.21 -6.68
CA ALA A 14 3.39 15.51 -7.96
C ALA A 14 2.02 14.88 -8.27
N TYR A 15 1.40 14.19 -7.31
CA TYR A 15 0.10 13.56 -7.55
C TYR A 15 -1.07 14.55 -7.55
N SER A 16 -0.92 15.71 -6.90
CA SER A 16 -1.91 16.80 -7.02
C SER A 16 -1.90 17.39 -8.43
N GLU A 17 -0.73 17.62 -9.01
CA GLU A 17 -0.61 18.09 -10.41
C GLU A 17 -1.17 17.08 -11.42
N LEU A 18 -1.01 15.79 -11.15
CA LEU A 18 -1.52 14.72 -12.02
C LEU A 18 -3.02 14.45 -11.87
N GLU A 19 -3.68 14.92 -10.81
CA GLU A 19 -5.04 14.52 -10.45
C GLU A 19 -6.04 14.61 -11.61
N SER A 20 -6.01 15.71 -12.36
CA SER A 20 -6.92 15.93 -13.49
C SER A 20 -6.73 14.89 -14.61
N CYS A 21 -5.48 14.54 -14.91
CA CYS A 21 -5.13 13.54 -15.92
C CYS A 21 -5.50 12.12 -15.48
N LEU A 22 -5.54 11.87 -14.17
CA LEU A 22 -5.84 10.56 -13.60
C LEU A 22 -7.35 10.31 -13.41
N SER A 23 -8.19 11.33 -13.58
CA SER A 23 -9.64 11.29 -13.27
C SER A 23 -10.46 10.20 -13.98
N SER A 24 -9.97 9.67 -15.10
CA SER A 24 -10.66 8.63 -15.90
C SER A 24 -10.03 7.25 -15.81
N VAL A 25 -9.00 7.07 -14.98
CA VAL A 25 -8.26 5.81 -14.86
C VAL A 25 -8.11 5.40 -13.41
N ASN A 26 -8.15 4.10 -13.16
CA ASN A 26 -7.74 3.56 -11.86
C ASN A 26 -6.22 3.56 -11.79
N VAL A 27 -5.69 4.20 -10.75
CA VAL A 27 -4.26 4.32 -10.49
C VAL A 27 -3.92 3.53 -9.23
N ILE A 28 -2.86 2.73 -9.32
CA ILE A 28 -2.33 1.95 -8.20
C ILE A 28 -0.90 2.43 -7.96
N VAL A 29 -0.57 2.71 -6.69
CA VAL A 29 0.80 2.99 -6.27
C VAL A 29 1.34 1.78 -5.56
N GLU A 30 2.41 1.21 -6.10
CA GLU A 30 3.06 0.00 -5.59
C GLU A 30 4.24 0.33 -4.68
N THR A 31 4.35 -0.41 -3.57
CA THR A 31 5.49 -0.36 -2.65
C THR A 31 5.97 -1.77 -2.34
N TYR A 32 7.28 -1.97 -2.31
CA TYR A 32 7.89 -3.29 -2.13
C TYR A 32 9.29 -3.22 -1.52
N PHE A 33 9.81 -4.38 -1.11
CA PHE A 33 11.12 -4.66 -0.50
C PHE A 33 11.27 -4.33 0.99
N ALA A 34 10.37 -3.56 1.58
CA ALA A 34 10.41 -3.17 2.98
C ALA A 34 9.04 -2.64 3.45
N ASP A 35 8.91 -2.42 4.76
CA ASP A 35 7.78 -1.69 5.32
C ASP A 35 7.78 -0.22 4.90
N VAL A 36 6.58 0.35 4.77
CA VAL A 36 6.36 1.78 4.60
C VAL A 36 6.34 2.45 5.98
N PRO A 37 7.26 3.41 6.26
CA PRO A 37 7.26 4.15 7.52
C PRO A 37 5.95 4.89 7.76
N THR A 38 5.56 5.09 9.03
CA THR A 38 4.27 5.69 9.41
C THR A 38 3.96 7.02 8.71
N GLU A 39 4.93 7.95 8.64
CA GLU A 39 4.72 9.24 7.96
C GLU A 39 4.59 9.08 6.45
N ALA A 40 5.35 8.16 5.85
CA ALA A 40 5.22 7.84 4.43
C ALA A 40 3.86 7.18 4.12
N TYR A 41 3.36 6.32 5.01
CA TYR A 41 2.04 5.69 4.87
C TYR A 41 0.91 6.72 4.85
N LYS A 42 0.97 7.72 5.74
CA LYS A 42 0.00 8.84 5.77
C LYS A 42 -0.01 9.61 4.45
N VAL A 43 1.16 9.93 3.92
CA VAL A 43 1.29 10.66 2.64
C VAL A 43 0.79 9.80 1.48
N LEU A 44 1.29 8.57 1.37
CA LEU A 44 0.92 7.61 0.33
C LEU A 44 -0.59 7.42 0.25
N THR A 45 -1.24 7.16 1.38
CA THR A 45 -2.69 6.88 1.45
C THR A 45 -3.57 8.11 1.19
N SER A 46 -2.97 9.31 1.12
CA SER A 46 -3.66 10.58 0.88
C SER A 46 -3.42 11.14 -0.53
N LEU A 47 -2.65 10.45 -1.39
CA LEU A 47 -2.32 10.92 -2.72
C LEU A 47 -3.57 11.07 -3.61
N LYS A 48 -3.64 12.19 -4.33
CA LYS A 48 -4.73 12.51 -5.25
C LYS A 48 -4.69 11.62 -6.49
N GLY A 49 -5.86 11.33 -7.06
CA GLY A 49 -6.00 10.45 -8.22
C GLY A 49 -5.66 8.97 -8.00
N VAL A 50 -5.09 8.58 -6.85
CA VAL A 50 -4.75 7.17 -6.55
C VAL A 50 -5.99 6.42 -6.09
N THR A 51 -6.26 5.27 -6.70
CA THR A 51 -7.42 4.41 -6.40
C THR A 51 -7.07 3.17 -5.59
N GLY A 52 -5.79 2.79 -5.52
CA GLY A 52 -5.36 1.65 -4.73
C GLY A 52 -3.87 1.68 -4.38
N PHE A 53 -3.50 0.85 -3.41
CA PHE A 53 -2.15 0.79 -2.87
C PHE A 53 -1.69 -0.66 -2.77
N GLY A 54 -0.50 -0.93 -3.30
CA GLY A 54 0.16 -2.21 -3.15
C GLY A 54 1.24 -2.18 -2.09
N PHE A 55 1.21 -3.20 -1.23
CA PHE A 55 2.16 -3.36 -0.13
C PHE A 55 2.75 -4.75 -0.14
N ASP A 56 4.06 -4.80 0.08
CA ASP A 56 4.79 -6.01 0.41
C ASP A 56 4.46 -6.43 1.85
N LEU A 57 3.80 -7.59 1.97
CA LEU A 57 3.43 -8.20 3.24
C LEU A 57 4.24 -9.47 3.52
N VAL A 58 5.32 -9.70 2.76
CA VAL A 58 6.33 -10.73 3.03
C VAL A 58 7.46 -10.12 3.85
N ASP A 59 8.11 -9.08 3.31
CA ASP A 59 9.22 -8.38 3.97
C ASP A 59 8.73 -7.15 4.75
N GLY A 60 7.61 -6.54 4.34
CA GLY A 60 7.07 -5.29 4.89
C GLY A 60 6.01 -5.46 5.99
N THR A 61 6.08 -6.54 6.78
CA THR A 61 5.01 -6.95 7.72
C THR A 61 4.56 -5.88 8.72
N LYS A 62 5.39 -4.89 9.05
CA LYS A 62 4.99 -3.76 9.93
C LYS A 62 3.92 -2.87 9.31
N THR A 63 3.85 -2.78 7.98
CA THR A 63 2.79 -2.02 7.29
C THR A 63 1.42 -2.66 7.50
N LEU A 64 1.35 -3.97 7.76
CA LEU A 64 0.10 -4.63 8.13
C LEU A 64 -0.52 -4.01 9.39
N ASP A 65 0.29 -3.61 10.37
CA ASP A 65 -0.22 -2.99 11.60
C ASP A 65 -0.75 -1.58 11.36
N LEU A 66 -0.16 -0.84 10.40
CA LEU A 66 -0.70 0.44 9.95
C LEU A 66 -2.05 0.27 9.27
N ILE A 67 -2.19 -0.75 8.40
CA ILE A 67 -3.46 -1.07 7.73
C ILE A 67 -4.54 -1.45 8.75
N LYS A 68 -4.21 -2.28 9.76
CA LYS A 68 -5.11 -2.62 10.87
C LYS A 68 -5.52 -1.40 11.69
N GLY A 69 -4.65 -0.39 11.81
CA GLY A 69 -4.95 0.88 12.46
C GLY A 69 -5.91 1.77 11.67
N GLY A 70 -6.04 1.54 10.35
CA GLY A 70 -6.97 2.23 9.48
C GLY A 70 -6.51 2.22 8.03
N PHE A 71 -7.46 2.01 7.12
CA PHE A 71 -7.26 2.07 5.68
C PHE A 71 -8.25 3.06 5.03
N PRO A 72 -7.84 3.81 3.99
CA PRO A 72 -8.75 4.72 3.31
C PRO A 72 -9.99 4.01 2.76
N THR A 73 -11.16 4.60 2.94
CA THR A 73 -12.40 4.07 2.38
C THR A 73 -12.40 4.21 0.86
N SER A 74 -13.03 3.26 0.17
CA SER A 74 -13.16 3.25 -1.29
C SER A 74 -11.82 3.23 -2.05
N LYS A 75 -10.77 2.68 -1.43
CA LYS A 75 -9.48 2.39 -2.09
C LYS A 75 -9.24 0.90 -2.10
N TYR A 76 -8.59 0.41 -3.16
CA TYR A 76 -8.19 -0.98 -3.26
C TYR A 76 -6.90 -1.23 -2.48
N LEU A 77 -6.83 -2.37 -1.80
CA LEU A 77 -5.61 -2.88 -1.19
C LEU A 77 -5.09 -4.05 -2.02
N PHE A 78 -3.85 -3.92 -2.52
CA PHE A 78 -3.13 -4.99 -3.19
C PHE A 78 -2.17 -5.63 -2.18
N ALA A 79 -2.57 -6.78 -1.65
CA ALA A 79 -1.84 -7.49 -0.59
C ALA A 79 -0.75 -8.40 -1.18
N GLY A 80 0.51 -7.95 -1.16
CA GLY A 80 1.68 -8.71 -1.61
C GLY A 80 2.06 -9.81 -0.62
N VAL A 81 1.30 -10.90 -0.59
CA VAL A 81 1.50 -12.05 0.34
C VAL A 81 2.26 -13.22 -0.28
N VAL A 82 2.63 -13.13 -1.56
CA VAL A 82 3.42 -14.13 -2.29
C VAL A 82 4.80 -13.54 -2.55
N ASP A 83 5.85 -14.24 -2.11
CA ASP A 83 7.23 -13.79 -2.25
C ASP A 83 7.69 -13.86 -3.71
N GLY A 84 7.79 -12.69 -4.37
CA GLY A 84 8.31 -12.55 -5.72
C GLY A 84 9.84 -12.46 -5.81
N ARG A 85 10.56 -12.54 -4.69
CA ARG A 85 12.01 -12.38 -4.59
C ARG A 85 12.74 -13.69 -4.31
N ASN A 86 12.00 -14.76 -4.06
CA ASN A 86 12.56 -16.07 -3.77
C ASN A 86 11.90 -17.16 -4.62
N ILE A 87 12.44 -18.37 -4.52
CA ILE A 87 12.03 -19.52 -5.33
C ILE A 87 11.16 -20.52 -4.55
N TRP A 88 10.78 -20.19 -3.32
CA TRP A 88 10.03 -21.10 -2.46
C TRP A 88 8.55 -21.09 -2.78
N ALA A 89 7.89 -22.24 -2.59
CA ALA A 89 6.44 -22.32 -2.66
C ALA A 89 5.82 -21.46 -1.55
N ASN A 90 4.74 -20.75 -1.89
CA ASN A 90 4.02 -19.91 -0.94
C ASN A 90 3.37 -20.73 0.19
N ASP A 91 3.32 -20.17 1.40
CA ASP A 91 2.55 -20.74 2.51
C ASP A 91 1.04 -20.54 2.27
N LEU A 92 0.41 -21.56 1.70
CA LEU A 92 -1.03 -21.56 1.41
C LEU A 92 -1.92 -21.67 2.65
N ALA A 93 -1.37 -21.86 3.86
CA ALA A 93 -2.13 -21.76 5.10
C ALA A 93 -2.04 -20.35 5.72
N GLY A 94 -0.84 -19.77 5.71
CA GLY A 94 -0.56 -18.44 6.23
C GLY A 94 -1.18 -17.32 5.40
N SER A 95 -0.96 -17.30 4.07
CA SER A 95 -1.41 -16.19 3.22
C SER A 95 -2.93 -15.98 3.26
N PRO A 96 -3.79 -17.02 3.15
CA PRO A 96 -5.23 -16.83 3.32
C PRO A 96 -5.61 -16.26 4.67
N SER A 97 -4.94 -16.66 5.77
CA SER A 97 -5.25 -16.14 7.10
C SER A 97 -5.02 -14.63 7.18
N THR A 98 -3.92 -14.14 6.60
CA THR A 98 -3.65 -12.70 6.47
C THR A 98 -4.70 -12.00 5.58
N LEU A 99 -5.06 -12.60 4.45
CA LEU A 99 -6.06 -12.03 3.53
C LEU A 99 -7.44 -11.88 4.17
N HIS A 100 -7.90 -12.85 4.98
CA HIS A 100 -9.18 -12.74 5.68
C HIS A 100 -9.18 -11.59 6.71
N VAL A 101 -8.06 -11.35 7.40
CA VAL A 101 -7.92 -10.20 8.29
C VAL A 101 -8.04 -8.90 7.51
N LEU A 102 -7.36 -8.80 6.36
CA LEU A 102 -7.41 -7.61 5.50
C LEU A 102 -8.81 -7.36 4.90
N GLU A 103 -9.50 -8.42 4.48
CA GLU A 103 -10.88 -8.35 3.98
C GLU A 103 -11.83 -7.75 5.03
N SER A 104 -11.63 -8.05 6.32
CA SER A 104 -12.44 -7.45 7.40
C SER A 104 -12.22 -5.95 7.59
N ILE A 105 -11.10 -5.41 7.10
CA ILE A 105 -10.71 -4.00 7.20
C ILE A 105 -11.15 -3.22 5.96
N VAL A 106 -10.86 -3.76 4.77
CA VAL A 106 -11.02 -3.03 3.50
C VAL A 106 -12.31 -3.42 2.77
N GLY A 107 -12.88 -4.58 3.09
CA GLY A 107 -13.97 -5.20 2.34
C GLY A 107 -13.47 -6.12 1.23
N LYS A 108 -14.42 -6.68 0.49
CA LYS A 108 -14.17 -7.46 -0.74
C LYS A 108 -13.93 -6.55 -1.93
#